data_AF-A0A2R6CLH3-F1
#
_entry.id   AF-A0A2R6CLH3-F1
#
_cell.length_a   1.000
_cell.length_b   1.000
_cell.length_c   1.000
_cell.angle_alpha   90.00
_cell.angle_beta   90.00
_cell.angle_gamma   90.00
#
_symmetry.space_group_name_H-M   'P 1'
#
loop_
_entity.id
_entity.type
_entity.pdbx_description
1 polymer ?
#
loop_
_entity_poly.entity_id
_entity_poly.type
_entity_poly.pdbx_seq_one_letter_code
_entity_poly.pdbx_strand_id
1 'polypeptide(L)'
;MASTTLSIAPDTVRTDPEVDGLDISDSEWRLDVDRYREFVAAATGISPADDLAPSDCYRIGNRIEALVEEHKRHDEWEPALVEEYPDVESLKAFLWVARFFRACHDASETHVSGGGQEQPCVPSSDRP
;
A
#
# COMPACT_ATOMS: atom_id res chain seq x y z
N MET A 1 1.85 24.46 -0.23
CA MET A 1 2.80 23.33 -0.18
C MET A 1 2.22 22.26 -1.09
N ALA A 2 3.03 21.63 -1.94
CA ALA A 2 2.53 20.56 -2.78
C ALA A 2 2.32 19.34 -1.88
N SER A 3 1.10 18.78 -1.85
CA SER A 3 0.83 17.51 -1.19
C SER A 3 1.40 16.38 -2.03
N THR A 4 2.12 15.48 -1.37
CA THR A 4 2.67 14.27 -1.97
C THR A 4 1.58 13.22 -2.05
N THR A 5 1.26 12.78 -3.26
CA THR A 5 0.24 11.76 -3.48
C THR A 5 0.86 10.52 -4.12
N LEU A 6 0.66 9.36 -3.50
CA LEU A 6 1.03 8.07 -4.09
C LEU A 6 -0.16 7.48 -4.83
N SER A 7 0.03 7.13 -6.10
CA SER A 7 -0.99 6.54 -6.96
C SER A 7 -0.64 5.09 -7.29
N ILE A 8 -1.62 4.18 -7.19
CA ILE A 8 -1.49 2.77 -7.56
C ILE A 8 -2.70 2.31 -8.36
N ALA A 9 -2.51 1.36 -9.28
CA ALA A 9 -3.59 0.76 -10.07
C ALA A 9 -3.75 -0.73 -9.69
N PRO A 10 -4.57 -1.07 -8.68
CA PRO A 10 -4.70 -2.46 -8.23
C PRO A 10 -5.62 -3.27 -9.13
N ASP A 11 -5.32 -4.56 -9.30
CA ASP A 11 -6.11 -5.52 -10.11
C ASP A 11 -7.55 -5.75 -9.60
N THR A 12 -7.86 -5.36 -8.36
CA THR A 12 -9.20 -5.51 -7.78
C THR A 12 -9.81 -4.18 -7.36
N VAL A 13 -10.87 -3.77 -8.04
CA VAL A 13 -11.71 -2.63 -7.64
C VAL A 13 -12.57 -3.05 -6.46
N ARG A 14 -12.41 -2.38 -5.32
CA ARG A 14 -13.33 -2.53 -4.18
C ARG A 14 -13.66 -1.15 -3.62
N THR A 15 -14.93 -1.02 -3.26
CA THR A 15 -15.71 0.16 -2.86
C THR A 15 -14.93 1.25 -2.16
N ASP A 16 -15.24 2.49 -2.55
CA ASP A 16 -14.78 3.76 -1.99
C ASP A 16 -14.88 3.77 -0.45
N PRO A 17 -13.74 3.79 0.25
CA PRO A 17 -13.73 4.20 1.62
C PRO A 17 -13.90 5.71 1.69
N GLU A 18 -15.02 6.16 2.27
CA GLU A 18 -15.05 7.46 2.93
C GLU A 18 -13.98 7.44 4.05
N VAL A 19 -12.74 7.80 3.69
CA VAL A 19 -11.53 7.92 4.49
C VAL A 19 -10.77 9.09 3.87
N ASP A 20 -10.66 10.16 4.63
CA ASP A 20 -10.00 11.37 4.15
C ASP A 20 -8.57 11.11 3.67
N GLY A 21 -8.15 11.76 2.57
CA GLY A 21 -6.80 11.58 2.02
C GLY A 21 -6.55 10.22 1.37
N LEU A 22 -7.58 9.38 1.21
CA LEU A 22 -7.57 8.21 0.34
C LEU A 22 -8.69 8.34 -0.69
N ASP A 23 -8.32 8.48 -1.95
CA ASP A 23 -9.26 8.55 -3.08
C ASP A 23 -9.18 7.24 -3.87
N ILE A 24 -10.30 6.50 -3.94
CA ILE A 24 -10.40 5.27 -4.72
C ILE A 24 -11.35 5.50 -5.89
N SER A 25 -10.76 5.70 -7.06
CA SER A 25 -11.48 5.78 -8.33
C SER A 25 -11.34 4.46 -9.10
N ASP A 26 -12.27 4.14 -10.00
CA ASP A 26 -12.50 2.85 -10.68
C ASP A 26 -11.28 1.97 -11.03
N SER A 27 -10.09 2.53 -11.20
CA SER A 27 -8.85 1.79 -11.47
C SER A 27 -7.60 2.37 -10.80
N GLU A 28 -7.73 3.41 -9.99
CA GLU A 28 -6.60 4.11 -9.38
C GLU A 28 -6.92 4.50 -7.94
N TRP A 29 -6.06 4.07 -7.03
CA TRP A 29 -6.10 4.45 -5.63
C TRP A 29 -5.03 5.51 -5.41
N ARG A 30 -5.39 6.60 -4.73
CA ARG A 30 -4.49 7.71 -4.42
C ARG A 30 -4.48 7.97 -2.93
N LEU A 31 -3.29 7.94 -2.33
CA LEU A 31 -3.09 8.25 -0.92
C LEU A 31 -2.33 9.57 -0.79
N ASP A 32 -2.84 10.50 0.01
CA ASP A 32 -2.10 11.67 0.47
C ASP A 32 -1.07 11.21 1.51
N VAL A 33 0.17 11.02 1.05
CA VAL A 33 1.27 10.50 1.86
C VAL A 33 1.66 11.51 2.93
N ASP A 34 1.55 12.81 2.65
CA ASP A 34 1.89 13.84 3.62
C ASP A 34 0.90 13.87 4.77
N ARG A 35 -0.40 13.61 4.49
CA ARG A 35 -1.41 13.49 5.54
C ARG A 35 -1.10 12.36 6.52
N TYR A 36 -0.65 11.21 6.02
CA TYR A 36 -0.41 10.02 6.82
C TYR A 36 1.07 9.85 7.24
N ARG A 37 1.91 10.86 7.01
CA ARG A 37 3.36 10.75 7.16
C ARG A 37 3.78 10.44 8.60
N GLU A 38 3.25 11.16 9.59
CA GLU A 38 3.65 10.94 10.99
C GLU A 38 3.06 9.64 11.50
N PHE A 39 1.82 9.32 11.15
CA PHE A 39 1.22 8.00 11.41
C PHE A 39 2.08 6.84 10.89
N VAL A 40 2.44 6.85 9.61
CA VAL A 40 3.24 5.79 8.99
C VAL A 40 4.62 5.71 9.65
N ALA A 41 5.25 6.86 9.92
CA ALA A 41 6.54 6.89 10.59
C ALA A 41 6.46 6.38 12.05
N ALA A 42 5.41 6.69 12.79
CA ALA A 42 5.21 6.22 14.16
C ALA A 42 4.89 4.72 14.20
N ALA A 43 3.95 4.26 13.37
CA ALA A 43 3.52 2.86 13.33
C ALA A 43 4.61 1.92 12.78
N THR A 44 5.45 2.42 11.87
CA THR A 44 6.35 1.56 11.10
C THR A 44 7.82 1.92 11.23
N GLY A 45 8.19 3.09 11.77
CA GLY A 45 9.58 3.57 11.77
C GLY A 45 10.13 3.91 10.39
N ILE A 46 9.30 3.92 9.35
CA ILE A 46 9.66 4.25 7.96
C ILE A 46 9.02 5.58 7.62
N SER A 47 9.81 6.55 7.17
CA SER A 47 9.26 7.80 6.65
C SER A 47 8.88 7.61 5.18
N PRO A 48 7.60 7.72 4.82
CA PRO A 48 7.19 7.53 3.44
C PRO A 48 7.68 8.71 2.58
N ALA A 49 8.20 8.40 1.40
CA ALA A 49 8.67 9.36 0.40
C ALA A 49 7.92 9.17 -0.92
N ASP A 50 8.09 10.11 -1.84
CA ASP A 50 7.42 10.13 -3.15
C ASP A 50 7.76 8.88 -4.00
N ASP A 51 8.94 8.30 -3.78
CA ASP A 51 9.51 7.15 -4.51
C ASP A 51 9.68 5.91 -3.62
N LEU A 52 8.60 5.50 -2.95
CA LEU A 52 8.60 4.28 -2.14
C LEU A 52 8.93 3.03 -2.96
N ALA A 53 9.94 2.28 -2.50
CA ALA A 53 10.27 0.99 -3.09
C ALA A 53 9.18 -0.06 -2.78
N PRO A 54 9.00 -1.07 -3.65
CA PRO A 54 8.09 -2.20 -3.40
C PRO A 54 8.25 -2.84 -2.02
N SER A 55 9.51 -3.03 -1.61
CA SER A 55 9.85 -3.60 -0.30
C SER A 55 9.38 -2.73 0.87
N ASP A 56 9.35 -1.41 0.68
CA ASP A 56 8.92 -0.48 1.72
C ASP A 56 7.39 -0.43 1.78
N CYS A 57 6.70 -0.48 0.64
CA CYS A 57 5.25 -0.70 0.60
C CYS A 57 4.85 -1.99 1.35
N TYR A 58 5.54 -3.11 1.10
CA TYR A 58 5.29 -4.35 1.85
C TYR A 58 5.52 -4.20 3.36
N ARG A 59 6.66 -3.63 3.76
CA ARG A 59 7.01 -3.45 5.18
C ARG A 59 6.03 -2.53 5.91
N ILE A 60 5.66 -1.42 5.28
CA ILE A 60 4.70 -0.48 5.85
C ILE A 60 3.35 -1.16 6.04
N GLY A 61 2.80 -1.77 4.98
CA GLY A 61 1.53 -2.47 5.04
C GLY A 61 1.51 -3.55 6.12
N ASN A 62 2.52 -4.42 6.16
CA ASN A 62 2.61 -5.51 7.13
C ASN A 62 2.77 -5.00 8.58
N ARG A 63 3.50 -3.90 8.81
CA ARG A 63 3.65 -3.32 10.15
C ARG A 63 2.36 -2.69 10.65
N ILE A 64 1.62 -1.99 9.79
CA ILE A 64 0.32 -1.43 10.17
C ILE A 64 -0.70 -2.56 10.41
N GLU A 65 -0.72 -3.61 9.57
CA GLU A 65 -1.55 -4.80 9.83
C GLU A 65 -1.21 -5.44 11.19
N ALA A 66 0.08 -5.58 11.51
CA ALA A 66 0.51 -6.11 12.80
C ALA A 66 0.08 -5.22 13.98
N LEU A 67 0.19 -3.90 13.86
CA LEU A 67 -0.27 -2.94 14.87
C LEU A 67 -1.77 -3.11 15.15
N VAL A 68 -2.58 -3.21 14.10
CA VAL A 68 -4.02 -3.42 14.20
C VAL A 68 -4.32 -4.74 14.93
N GLU A 69 -3.66 -5.83 14.54
CA GLU A 69 -3.88 -7.15 15.15
C GLU A 69 -3.36 -7.22 16.59
N GLU A 70 -2.32 -6.45 16.94
CA GLU A 70 -1.83 -6.31 18.31
C GLU A 70 -2.89 -5.66 19.21
N HIS A 71 -3.38 -4.47 18.85
CA HIS A 71 -4.39 -3.77 19.66
C HIS A 71 -5.71 -4.54 19.75
N LYS A 72 -6.13 -5.22 18.67
CA LYS A 72 -7.29 -6.13 18.74
C LYS A 72 -7.09 -7.27 19.73
N ARG A 73 -5.88 -7.84 19.81
CA ARG A 73 -5.58 -8.95 20.73
C ARG A 73 -5.59 -8.52 22.19
N HIS A 74 -5.29 -7.24 22.44
CA HIS A 74 -5.27 -6.63 23.77
C HIS A 74 -6.60 -5.96 24.16
N ASP A 75 -7.65 -6.06 23.34
CA ASP A 75 -8.92 -5.35 23.53
C ASP A 75 -8.75 -3.81 23.60
N GLU A 76 -7.73 -3.29 22.91
CA GLU A 76 -7.39 -1.86 22.82
C GLU A 76 -7.83 -1.23 21.48
N TRP A 77 -8.49 -1.99 20.61
CA TRP A 77 -9.00 -1.53 19.32
C TRP A 77 -10.29 -0.69 19.48
N GLU A 78 -10.16 0.42 20.17
CA GLU A 78 -11.25 1.32 20.56
C GLU A 78 -11.04 2.72 19.93
N PRO A 79 -12.11 3.54 19.78
CA PRO A 79 -11.99 4.86 19.16
C PRO A 79 -10.95 5.79 19.81
N ALA A 80 -10.65 5.59 21.10
CA ALA A 80 -9.62 6.34 21.81
C ALA A 80 -8.21 6.15 21.23
N LEU A 81 -7.93 5.04 20.53
CA LEU A 81 -6.65 4.80 19.88
C LEU A 81 -6.31 5.87 18.83
N VAL A 82 -7.35 6.46 18.22
CA VAL A 82 -7.21 7.54 17.24
C VAL A 82 -6.57 8.78 17.88
N GLU A 83 -6.71 8.99 19.18
CA GLU A 83 -6.09 10.11 19.90
C GLU A 83 -4.55 9.99 19.97
N GLU A 84 -4.00 8.78 19.85
CA GLU A 84 -2.55 8.55 19.81
C GLU A 84 -1.95 8.87 18.43
N TYR A 85 -2.78 8.96 17.40
CA TYR A 85 -2.37 9.15 16.01
C TYR A 85 -3.19 10.30 15.37
N PRO A 86 -2.79 11.57 15.60
CA PRO A 86 -3.59 12.74 15.23
C PRO A 86 -3.83 12.89 13.72
N ASP A 87 -2.99 12.26 12.90
CA ASP A 87 -3.09 12.20 11.44
C ASP A 87 -4.20 11.27 10.94
N VAL A 88 -4.72 10.42 11.82
CA VAL A 88 -5.73 9.41 11.51
C VAL A 88 -7.01 9.81 12.21
N GLU A 89 -8.13 9.82 11.50
CA GLU A 89 -9.42 10.28 12.06
C GLU A 89 -10.36 9.14 12.46
N SER A 90 -10.00 7.91 12.10
CA SER A 90 -10.81 6.73 12.41
C SER A 90 -10.01 5.44 12.39
N LEU A 91 -10.47 4.44 13.15
CA LEU A 91 -9.94 3.06 13.08
C LEU A 91 -10.04 2.46 11.66
N LYS A 92 -11.03 2.91 10.88
CA LYS A 92 -11.18 2.53 9.48
C LYS A 92 -9.98 3.01 8.65
N ALA A 93 -9.45 4.20 8.90
CA ALA A 93 -8.30 4.73 8.17
C ALA A 93 -7.03 3.87 8.36
N PHE A 94 -6.76 3.33 9.56
CA PHE A 94 -5.65 2.37 9.77
C PHE A 94 -5.72 1.18 8.80
N LEU A 95 -6.91 0.56 8.71
CA LEU A 95 -7.14 -0.61 7.87
C LEU A 95 -6.95 -0.28 6.39
N TRP A 96 -7.42 0.90 5.97
CA TRP A 96 -7.33 1.32 4.57
C TRP A 96 -5.93 1.76 4.17
N VAL A 97 -5.19 2.43 5.05
CA VAL A 97 -3.78 2.76 4.83
C VAL A 97 -2.95 1.47 4.72
N ALA A 98 -3.13 0.52 5.64
CA ALA A 98 -2.46 -0.80 5.56
C ALA A 98 -2.75 -1.50 4.22
N ARG A 99 -4.02 -1.50 3.82
CA ARG A 99 -4.47 -2.12 2.58
C ARG A 99 -3.92 -1.42 1.33
N PHE A 100 -3.83 -0.10 1.34
CA PHE A 100 -3.24 0.67 0.26
C PHE A 100 -1.78 0.27 0.05
N PHE A 101 -0.98 0.20 1.12
CA PHE A 101 0.44 -0.19 1.02
C PHE A 101 0.63 -1.63 0.54
N ARG A 102 -0.28 -2.54 0.91
CA ARG A 102 -0.30 -3.90 0.35
C ARG A 102 -0.60 -3.90 -1.15
N ALA A 103 -1.60 -3.14 -1.57
CA ALA A 103 -1.91 -2.97 -2.99
C ALA A 103 -0.78 -2.28 -3.76
N CYS A 104 -0.03 -1.37 -3.14
CA CYS A 104 1.17 -0.76 -3.72
C CYS A 104 2.24 -1.82 -4.03
N HIS A 105 2.53 -2.70 -3.07
CA HIS A 105 3.45 -3.80 -3.28
C HIS A 105 2.98 -4.70 -4.44
N ASP A 106 1.72 -5.14 -4.40
CA ASP A 106 1.18 -6.06 -5.40
C ASP A 106 1.19 -5.44 -6.81
N ALA A 107 0.82 -4.16 -6.96
CA ALA A 107 0.85 -3.45 -8.23
C ALA A 107 2.28 -3.30 -8.79
N SER A 108 3.29 -3.22 -7.93
CA SER A 108 4.69 -3.15 -8.33
C SER A 108 5.25 -4.51 -8.79
N GLU A 109 4.76 -5.62 -8.23
CA GLU A 109 5.13 -6.98 -8.64
C GLU A 109 4.48 -7.37 -9.97
N THR A 110 3.25 -6.91 -10.25
CA THR A 110 2.56 -7.18 -11.53
C THR A 110 3.30 -6.57 -12.73
N HIS A 111 4.04 -5.46 -12.54
CA HIS A 111 4.88 -4.88 -13.60
C HIS A 111 6.14 -5.71 -13.92
N VAL A 112 6.56 -6.62 -13.03
CA VAL A 112 7.78 -7.43 -13.20
C VAL A 112 7.52 -8.74 -13.97
N SER A 113 6.25 -9.15 -14.16
CA SER A 113 5.90 -10.38 -14.90
C SER A 113 5.55 -10.19 -16.39
N GLY A 114 5.93 -9.05 -16.99
CA GLY A 114 5.72 -8.77 -18.42
C GLY A 114 6.97 -8.86 -19.31
N GLY A 115 8.10 -9.34 -18.79
CA GLY A 115 9.41 -9.30 -19.45
C GLY A 115 10.03 -10.67 -19.77
N GLY A 116 9.22 -11.69 -20.09
CA GLY A 116 9.72 -12.96 -20.62
C GLY A 116 10.11 -12.82 -22.09
N GLN A 117 11.24 -12.18 -22.39
CA GLN A 117 11.88 -12.30 -23.70
C GLN A 117 12.69 -13.60 -23.80
N GLU A 118 12.58 -14.23 -24.98
CA GLU A 118 13.42 -15.30 -25.58
C GLU A 118 13.05 -16.76 -25.19
N GLN A 119 12.79 -17.69 -26.12
CA GLN A 119 13.29 -17.86 -27.50
C GLN A 119 12.22 -18.42 -28.46
N PRO A 120 12.20 -18.02 -29.74
CA PRO A 120 11.58 -18.82 -30.78
C PRO A 120 12.37 -20.13 -30.93
N CYS A 121 11.69 -21.27 -30.79
CA CYS A 121 12.23 -22.57 -31.15
C CYS A 121 12.59 -22.56 -32.65
N VAL A 122 13.85 -22.28 -32.99
CA VAL A 122 14.37 -22.57 -34.32
C VAL A 122 14.49 -24.10 -34.44
N PRO A 123 13.80 -24.76 -35.37
CA PRO A 123 14.07 -26.16 -35.63
C PRO A 123 15.50 -26.29 -36.18
N SER A 124 16.35 -26.98 -35.42
CA SER A 124 17.69 -27.37 -35.88
C SER A 124 17.53 -28.14 -37.18
N SER A 125 18.05 -27.57 -38.27
CA SER A 125 18.25 -28.30 -39.52
C SER A 125 19.39 -29.27 -39.30
N ASP A 126 19.05 -30.50 -38.91
CA ASP A 126 19.98 -31.62 -38.96
C ASP A 126 19.85 -32.29 -40.34
N ARG A 127 20.88 -32.07 -41.16
CA ARG A 127 21.15 -32.80 -42.41
C ARG A 127 22.57 -33.35 -42.28
N PRO A 128 22.75 -34.64 -42.50
CA PRO A 128 23.42 -35.07 -43.72
C PRO A 128 22.51 -35.91 -44.62
#